data_AF-A0A516Q3U4-F1
#
_entry.id   AF-A0A516Q3U4-F1
#
_cell.length_a   1.000
_cell.length_b   1.000
_cell.length_c   1.000
_cell.angle_alpha   90.00
_cell.angle_beta   90.00
_cell.angle_gamma   90.00
#
_symmetry.space_group_name_H-M   'P 1'
#
loop_
_entity.id
_entity.type
_entity.pdbx_description
1 polymer ?
#
loop_
_entity_poly.entity_id
_entity_poly.type
_entity_poly.pdbx_seq_one_letter_code
_entity_poly.pdbx_strand_id
1 'polypeptide(L)'
;MTRVVVRDGVCESETDTERAESWLAAARRIAAPDEPVADDLSGDCKLFAVDHDLRIVLRPMTRGDLADVLRWRQADHVQRWFGGRSTLQEISDRYGPRIDGDEPTRMSVVEVNGRSIGFIQDYVIKDYPEYAILTPDADAIGGDYLIGEPSWIGRGIGTRLIWTWLTGLPDQHPASSKVFVAPDHRNTASLRILAKTGFEQGVWFDEPQRDGTVATLVGCALDLEVVIGR
;
A
#
# COMPACT_ATOMS: atom_id res chain seq x y z
N MET A 1 20.98 -12.14 9.83
CA MET A 1 21.00 -12.63 8.45
C MET A 1 19.64 -13.25 8.20
N THR A 2 18.98 -12.83 7.13
CA THR A 2 17.63 -13.24 6.76
C THR A 2 17.70 -13.92 5.41
N ARG A 3 17.09 -15.09 5.27
CA ARG A 3 17.06 -15.83 4.00
C ARG A 3 16.11 -15.14 3.02
N VAL A 4 16.60 -14.91 1.80
CA VAL A 4 15.88 -14.28 0.69
C VAL A 4 15.88 -15.24 -0.48
N VAL A 5 14.71 -15.40 -1.09
CA VAL A 5 14.51 -16.27 -2.25
C VAL A 5 13.81 -15.47 -3.33
N VAL A 6 14.31 -15.57 -4.57
CA VAL A 6 13.67 -14.99 -5.76
C VAL A 6 13.24 -16.12 -6.67
N ARG A 7 11.98 -16.09 -7.10
CA ARG A 7 11.42 -17.00 -8.10
C ARG A 7 11.25 -16.32 -9.44
N ASP A 8 11.75 -16.95 -10.50
CA ASP A 8 11.52 -16.53 -11.88
C ASP A 8 10.98 -17.73 -12.68
N GLY A 9 9.66 -17.75 -12.88
CA GLY A 9 8.96 -18.91 -13.41
C GLY A 9 9.17 -20.17 -12.56
N VAL A 10 9.95 -21.13 -13.08
CA VAL A 10 10.31 -22.38 -12.39
C VAL A 10 11.68 -22.33 -11.71
N CYS A 11 12.45 -21.28 -11.96
CA CYS A 11 13.77 -21.09 -11.38
C CYS A 11 13.64 -20.46 -9.99
N GLU A 12 14.47 -20.92 -9.06
CA GLU A 12 14.55 -20.38 -7.71
C GLU A 12 16.03 -20.12 -7.37
N SER A 13 16.32 -18.89 -6.95
CA SER A 13 17.64 -18.45 -6.48
C SER A 13 17.52 -18.02 -5.03
N GLU A 14 18.56 -18.24 -4.23
CA GLU A 14 18.55 -17.89 -2.81
C GLU A 14 19.85 -17.26 -2.33
N THR A 15 19.74 -16.44 -1.30
CA THR A 15 20.85 -15.80 -0.60
C THR A 15 20.44 -15.46 0.82
N ASP A 16 21.40 -15.19 1.69
CA ASP A 16 21.15 -14.48 2.95
C ASP A 16 21.42 -12.98 2.79
N THR A 17 20.76 -12.16 3.60
CA THR A 17 21.10 -10.74 3.72
C THR A 17 22.47 -10.55 4.36
N GLU A 18 23.24 -9.62 3.79
CA GLU A 18 24.45 -9.08 4.40
C GLU A 18 24.12 -8.12 5.55
N ARG A 19 25.14 -7.64 6.27
CA ARG A 19 24.96 -6.73 7.41
C ARG A 19 24.40 -5.39 6.92
N ALA A 20 23.27 -4.97 7.50
CA ALA A 20 22.55 -3.75 7.14
C ALA A 20 22.06 -3.73 5.68
N GLU A 21 21.98 -4.89 5.02
CA GLU A 21 21.39 -5.02 3.70
C GLU A 21 19.86 -5.20 3.83
N SER A 22 19.11 -4.46 3.03
CA SER A 22 17.65 -4.61 2.95
C SER A 22 17.25 -5.89 2.24
N TRP A 23 16.02 -6.33 2.47
CA TRP A 23 15.51 -7.53 1.79
C TRP A 23 15.45 -7.35 0.27
N LEU A 24 15.08 -6.15 -0.20
CA LEU A 24 15.05 -5.84 -1.62
C LEU A 24 16.46 -5.78 -2.24
N ALA A 25 17.45 -5.23 -1.54
CA ALA A 25 18.83 -5.20 -2.04
C ALA A 25 19.39 -6.63 -2.23
N ALA A 26 19.18 -7.50 -1.24
CA ALA A 26 19.56 -8.91 -1.33
C ALA A 26 18.84 -9.63 -2.49
N ALA A 27 17.54 -9.36 -2.68
CA ALA A 27 16.77 -9.92 -3.79
C ALA A 27 17.32 -9.46 -5.16
N ARG A 28 17.58 -8.16 -5.33
CA ARG A 28 18.13 -7.60 -6.58
C ARG A 28 19.48 -8.22 -6.95
N ARG A 29 20.32 -8.56 -5.96
CA ARG A 29 21.63 -9.18 -6.18
C ARG A 29 21.54 -10.53 -6.91
N ILE A 30 20.47 -11.30 -6.66
CA ILE A 30 20.25 -12.62 -7.26
C ILE A 30 19.20 -12.63 -8.38
N ALA A 31 18.47 -11.53 -8.58
CA ALA A 31 17.47 -11.36 -9.64
C ALA A 31 18.00 -10.61 -10.88
N ALA A 32 19.16 -9.93 -10.77
CA ALA A 32 19.67 -9.07 -11.83
C ALA A 32 19.77 -9.79 -13.20
N PRO A 33 19.35 -9.13 -14.30
CA PRO A 33 19.01 -7.71 -14.41
C PRO A 33 17.55 -7.35 -14.09
N ASP A 34 16.70 -8.33 -13.74
CA ASP A 34 15.28 -8.11 -13.51
C ASP A 34 14.99 -7.47 -12.14
N GLU A 35 13.87 -6.75 -12.04
CA GLU A 35 13.44 -6.11 -10.80
C GLU A 35 12.51 -7.05 -10.01
N PRO A 36 12.95 -7.57 -8.84
CA PRO A 36 12.14 -8.46 -8.05
C PRO A 36 11.03 -7.70 -7.31
N VAL A 37 9.89 -8.36 -7.17
CA VAL A 37 8.71 -7.86 -6.48
C VAL A 37 8.32 -8.78 -5.33
N ALA A 38 7.84 -8.20 -4.22
CA ALA A 38 7.44 -8.98 -3.05
C ALA A 38 6.32 -9.98 -3.38
N ASP A 39 6.55 -11.26 -3.09
CA ASP A 39 5.55 -12.35 -3.20
C ASP A 39 4.96 -12.68 -1.82
N ASP A 40 5.84 -12.99 -0.87
CA ASP A 40 5.47 -13.18 0.54
C ASP A 40 6.67 -12.95 1.48
N LEU A 41 6.69 -11.76 2.10
CA LEU A 41 7.72 -11.36 3.06
C LEU A 41 7.33 -11.65 4.51
N SER A 42 6.18 -12.30 4.75
CA SER A 42 5.65 -12.52 6.11
C SER A 42 6.31 -13.68 6.86
N GLY A 43 6.99 -14.59 6.16
CA GLY A 43 7.68 -15.73 6.77
C GLY A 43 9.12 -15.42 7.17
N ASP A 44 9.79 -16.39 7.80
CA ASP A 44 11.23 -16.31 8.13
C ASP A 44 12.08 -16.14 6.87
N CYS A 45 11.68 -16.83 5.79
CA CYS A 45 12.21 -16.66 4.46
C CYS A 45 11.44 -15.58 3.72
N LYS A 46 12.14 -14.60 3.13
CA LYS A 46 11.56 -13.49 2.37
C LYS A 46 11.46 -13.88 0.91
N LEU A 47 10.23 -14.08 0.44
CA LEU A 47 9.96 -14.56 -0.91
C LEU A 47 9.67 -13.38 -1.84
N PHE A 48 10.45 -13.31 -2.91
CA PHE A 48 10.28 -12.40 -4.03
C PHE A 48 10.01 -13.21 -5.30
N ALA A 49 9.46 -12.53 -6.30
CA ALA A 49 9.29 -13.08 -7.64
C ALA A 49 9.73 -12.05 -8.69
N VAL A 50 10.10 -12.53 -9.86
CA VAL A 50 10.17 -11.72 -11.08
C VAL A 50 8.86 -11.92 -11.85
N ASP A 51 8.23 -10.82 -12.24
CA ASP A 51 6.94 -10.83 -12.92
C ASP A 51 7.08 -10.12 -14.28
N HIS A 52 7.15 -10.92 -15.34
CA HIS A 52 7.40 -10.42 -16.70
C HIS A 52 6.13 -9.88 -17.38
N ASP A 53 4.94 -10.29 -16.92
CA ASP A 53 3.67 -10.02 -17.58
C ASP A 53 2.82 -8.96 -16.85
N LEU A 54 3.11 -8.71 -15.56
CA LEU A 54 2.34 -7.78 -14.75
C LEU A 54 3.11 -6.49 -14.49
N ARG A 55 2.61 -5.40 -15.08
CA ARG A 55 3.08 -4.05 -14.81
C ARG A 55 2.06 -3.28 -13.97
N ILE A 56 2.46 -2.88 -12.78
CA ILE A 56 1.72 -1.93 -11.94
C ILE A 56 2.35 -0.55 -12.07
N VAL A 57 1.52 0.48 -12.23
CA VAL A 57 1.96 1.89 -12.24
C VAL A 57 1.06 2.69 -11.32
N LEU A 58 1.67 3.59 -10.54
CA LEU A 58 0.97 4.60 -9.78
C LEU A 58 1.17 5.93 -10.48
N ARG A 59 0.12 6.42 -11.16
CA ARG A 59 0.15 7.74 -11.78
C ARG A 59 -0.57 8.76 -10.89
N PRO A 60 -0.17 10.05 -10.91
CA PRO A 60 -0.93 11.09 -10.24
C PRO A 60 -2.40 11.07 -10.67
N MET A 61 -3.29 11.16 -9.69
CA MET A 61 -4.72 11.31 -9.93
C MET A 61 -5.03 12.73 -10.41
N THR A 62 -6.00 12.85 -11.31
CA THR A 62 -6.51 14.14 -11.79
C THR A 62 -8.00 14.26 -11.47
N ARG A 63 -8.56 15.47 -11.54
CA ARG A 63 -10.02 15.67 -11.39
C ARG A 63 -10.83 14.87 -12.42
N GLY A 64 -10.25 14.52 -13.57
CA GLY A 64 -10.88 13.66 -14.58
C GLY A 64 -11.15 12.24 -14.10
N ASP A 65 -10.41 11.76 -13.09
CA ASP A 65 -10.54 10.42 -12.54
C ASP A 65 -11.68 10.30 -11.49
N LEU A 66 -12.28 11.43 -11.06
CA LEU A 66 -13.27 11.43 -9.97
C LEU A 66 -14.53 10.59 -10.28
N ALA A 67 -14.91 10.47 -11.56
CA ALA A 67 -16.00 9.60 -11.98
C ALA A 67 -15.65 8.11 -11.76
N ASP A 68 -14.40 7.72 -12.01
CA ASP A 68 -13.92 6.37 -11.72
C ASP A 68 -13.78 6.14 -10.21
N VAL A 69 -13.28 7.12 -9.47
CA VAL A 69 -13.23 7.06 -8.00
C VAL A 69 -14.62 6.83 -7.42
N LEU A 70 -15.64 7.55 -7.89
CA LEU A 70 -17.03 7.34 -7.48
C LEU A 70 -17.48 5.89 -7.76
N ARG A 71 -17.24 5.40 -8.98
CA ARG A 71 -17.63 4.05 -9.39
C ARG A 71 -16.93 2.98 -8.56
N TRP A 72 -15.63 3.12 -8.29
CA TRP A 72 -14.86 2.22 -7.43
C TRP A 72 -15.36 2.25 -5.98
N ARG A 73 -15.63 3.43 -5.42
CA ARG A 73 -16.21 3.61 -4.09
C ARG A 73 -17.60 2.97 -3.95
N GLN A 74 -18.35 2.89 -5.04
CA GLN A 74 -19.67 2.27 -5.08
C GLN A 74 -19.63 0.74 -5.21
N ALA A 75 -18.48 0.12 -5.50
CA ALA A 75 -18.40 -1.33 -5.58
C ALA A 75 -18.64 -1.99 -4.21
N ASP A 76 -19.45 -3.04 -4.16
CA ASP A 76 -19.89 -3.67 -2.89
C ASP A 76 -18.71 -4.12 -2.00
N HIS A 77 -17.66 -4.67 -2.62
CA HIS A 77 -16.46 -5.11 -1.90
C HIS A 77 -15.62 -3.95 -1.35
N VAL A 78 -15.76 -2.74 -1.90
CA VAL A 78 -15.13 -1.51 -1.41
C VAL A 78 -15.99 -0.87 -0.32
N GLN A 79 -17.30 -0.72 -0.56
CA GLN A 79 -18.24 -0.12 0.41
C GLN A 79 -18.18 -0.81 1.78
N ARG A 80 -17.94 -2.12 1.80
CA ARG A 80 -17.76 -2.89 3.03
C ARG A 80 -16.71 -2.30 3.99
N TRP A 81 -15.64 -1.69 3.45
CA TRP A 81 -14.51 -1.21 4.23
C TRP A 81 -14.41 0.30 4.28
N PHE A 82 -14.79 0.95 3.18
CA PHE A 82 -14.66 2.39 3.02
C PHE A 82 -15.94 3.15 3.40
N GLY A 83 -17.05 2.42 3.59
CA GLY A 83 -18.35 2.93 3.99
C GLY A 83 -19.02 3.85 2.97
N GLY A 84 -20.32 4.07 3.15
CA GLY A 84 -21.08 5.16 2.55
C GLY A 84 -21.23 5.13 1.02
N ARG A 85 -22.47 5.18 0.55
CA ARG A 85 -22.72 5.58 -0.84
C ARG A 85 -22.41 7.06 -0.95
N SER A 86 -21.53 7.41 -1.88
CA SER A 86 -21.23 8.81 -2.19
C SER A 86 -21.88 9.22 -3.50
N THR A 87 -22.17 10.51 -3.61
CA THR A 87 -22.47 11.23 -4.84
C THR A 87 -21.18 11.74 -5.46
N LEU A 88 -21.22 12.15 -6.74
CA LEU A 88 -20.06 12.75 -7.39
C LEU A 88 -19.63 14.05 -6.69
N GLN A 89 -20.58 14.83 -6.16
CA GLN A 89 -20.28 16.05 -5.42
C GLN A 89 -19.48 15.73 -4.15
N GLU A 90 -19.91 14.75 -3.35
CA GLU A 90 -19.19 14.35 -2.13
C GLU A 90 -17.80 13.78 -2.43
N ILE A 91 -17.64 13.06 -3.55
CA ILE A 91 -16.34 12.60 -4.03
C ILE A 91 -15.46 13.79 -4.45
N SER A 92 -16.01 14.75 -5.19
CA SER A 92 -15.30 15.97 -5.59
C SER A 92 -14.87 16.80 -4.39
N ASP A 93 -15.76 17.00 -3.41
CA ASP A 93 -15.47 17.80 -2.22
C ASP A 93 -14.41 17.13 -1.33
N ARG A 94 -14.41 15.79 -1.27
CA ARG A 94 -13.43 15.03 -0.48
C ARG A 94 -12.06 14.94 -1.14
N TYR A 95 -12.01 14.65 -2.43
CA TYR A 95 -10.75 14.31 -3.11
C TYR A 95 -10.21 15.46 -3.97
N GLY A 96 -11.04 16.41 -4.38
CA GLY A 96 -10.64 17.57 -5.18
C GLY A 96 -9.51 18.39 -4.53
N PRO A 97 -9.65 18.83 -3.26
CA PRO A 97 -8.60 19.58 -2.58
C PRO A 97 -7.26 18.83 -2.51
N ARG A 98 -7.28 17.51 -2.34
CA ARG A 98 -6.08 16.65 -2.33
C ARG A 98 -5.42 16.57 -3.70
N ILE A 99 -6.22 16.46 -4.77
CA ILE A 99 -5.74 16.43 -6.15
C ILE A 99 -5.14 17.78 -6.54
N ASP A 100 -5.74 18.88 -6.09
CA ASP A 100 -5.30 20.24 -6.41
C ASP A 100 -4.08 20.69 -5.59
N GLY A 101 -3.73 19.95 -4.54
CA GLY A 101 -2.60 20.25 -3.64
C GLY A 101 -2.94 21.19 -2.49
N ASP A 102 -4.23 21.42 -2.23
CA ASP A 102 -4.72 22.21 -1.10
C ASP A 102 -4.64 21.43 0.23
N GLU A 103 -4.64 20.10 0.16
CA GLU A 103 -4.41 19.19 1.29
C GLU A 103 -3.10 18.40 1.09
N PRO A 104 -2.31 18.15 2.15
CA PRO A 104 -1.05 17.41 2.07
C PRO A 104 -1.28 15.89 1.96
N THR A 105 -2.08 15.46 0.98
CA THR A 105 -2.30 14.05 0.62
C THR A 105 -2.00 13.87 -0.86
N ARG A 106 -1.12 12.92 -1.19
CA ARG A 106 -0.90 12.53 -2.58
C ARG A 106 -1.95 11.51 -2.99
N MET A 107 -2.62 11.77 -4.11
CA MET A 107 -3.60 10.86 -4.70
C MET A 107 -3.02 10.22 -5.95
N SER A 108 -3.03 8.89 -6.03
CA SER A 108 -2.54 8.14 -7.20
C SER A 108 -3.56 7.15 -7.72
N VAL A 109 -3.74 7.10 -9.04
CA VAL A 109 -4.50 6.03 -9.69
C VAL A 109 -3.60 4.81 -9.87
N VAL A 110 -4.13 3.64 -9.53
CA VAL A 110 -3.47 2.35 -9.72
C VAL A 110 -3.83 1.83 -11.10
N GLU A 111 -2.81 1.63 -11.92
CA GLU A 111 -2.94 1.04 -13.25
C GLU A 111 -2.28 -0.33 -13.32
N VAL A 112 -2.96 -1.28 -13.96
CA VAL A 112 -2.43 -2.61 -14.24
C VAL A 112 -2.45 -2.83 -15.74
N ASN A 113 -1.27 -3.01 -16.34
CA ASN A 113 -1.10 -3.17 -17.78
C ASN A 113 -1.86 -2.10 -18.59
N GLY A 114 -1.82 -0.85 -18.11
CA GLY A 114 -2.46 0.31 -18.74
C GLY A 114 -3.96 0.50 -18.44
N ARG A 115 -4.56 -0.32 -17.57
CA ARG A 115 -5.95 -0.15 -17.14
C ARG A 115 -6.02 0.38 -15.72
N SER A 116 -6.72 1.49 -15.50
CA SER A 116 -7.01 2.00 -14.16
C SER A 116 -7.98 1.08 -13.42
N ILE A 117 -7.62 0.65 -12.20
CA ILE A 117 -8.41 -0.34 -11.44
C ILE A 117 -8.79 0.10 -10.03
N GLY A 118 -8.24 1.22 -9.55
CA GLY A 118 -8.36 1.65 -8.16
C GLY A 118 -7.46 2.83 -7.88
N PHE A 119 -7.28 3.15 -6.60
CA PHE A 119 -6.39 4.23 -6.18
C PHE A 119 -5.68 3.90 -4.87
N ILE A 120 -4.61 4.64 -4.62
CA ILE A 120 -3.95 4.76 -3.33
C ILE A 120 -3.76 6.23 -3.00
N GLN A 121 -3.95 6.58 -1.74
CA GLN A 121 -3.60 7.87 -1.18
C GLN A 121 -2.54 7.68 -0.11
N ASP A 122 -1.67 8.66 0.06
CA ASP A 122 -0.68 8.66 1.13
C ASP A 122 -0.29 10.07 1.56
N TYR A 123 0.13 10.17 2.81
CA TYR A 123 0.37 11.43 3.51
C TYR A 123 1.36 11.21 4.66
N VAL A 124 2.00 12.26 5.15
CA VAL A 124 2.78 12.17 6.40
C VAL A 124 1.83 12.38 7.56
N ILE A 125 1.89 11.52 8.58
CA ILE A 125 0.87 11.50 9.63
C ILE A 125 0.81 12.83 10.43
N LYS A 126 1.96 13.47 10.69
CA LYS A 126 2.00 14.76 11.41
C LYS A 126 1.24 15.89 10.74
N ASP A 127 0.98 15.80 9.43
CA ASP A 127 0.23 16.80 8.68
C ASP A 127 -1.29 16.72 8.97
N TYR A 128 -1.73 15.65 9.65
CA TYR A 128 -3.10 15.43 10.12
C TYR A 128 -3.08 15.16 11.63
N PRO A 129 -3.13 16.21 12.48
CA PRO A 129 -2.98 16.10 13.93
C PRO A 129 -3.95 15.11 14.61
N GLU A 130 -5.13 14.90 14.03
CA GLU A 130 -6.11 13.90 14.45
C GLU A 130 -5.57 12.45 14.38
N TYR A 131 -4.63 12.18 13.48
CA TYR A 131 -4.02 10.86 13.27
C TYR A 131 -2.71 10.69 14.03
N ALA A 132 -2.08 11.78 14.49
CA ALA A 132 -0.80 11.73 15.21
C ALA A 132 -0.87 10.92 16.53
N ILE A 133 -2.07 10.71 17.09
CA ILE A 133 -2.27 9.90 18.30
C ILE A 133 -2.35 8.40 17.99
N LEU A 134 -2.59 8.03 16.72
CA LEU A 134 -2.84 6.65 16.29
C LEU A 134 -1.56 5.86 16.00
N THR A 135 -0.41 6.54 15.93
CA THR A 135 0.90 5.95 15.64
C THR A 135 1.93 6.45 16.66
N PRO A 136 2.91 5.61 17.05
CA PRO A 136 4.05 6.08 17.85
C PRO A 136 5.01 6.99 17.06
N ASP A 137 4.88 7.05 15.74
CA ASP A 137 5.78 7.81 14.86
C ASP A 137 4.97 8.74 13.94
N ALA A 138 4.97 10.03 14.28
CA ALA A 138 4.23 11.05 13.53
C ALA A 138 4.89 11.38 12.16
N ASP A 139 6.16 11.03 11.97
CA ASP A 139 6.85 11.19 10.69
C ASP A 139 6.62 10.01 9.74
N ALA A 140 5.89 8.97 10.18
CA ALA A 140 5.53 7.84 9.33
C ALA A 140 4.56 8.25 8.22
N ILE A 141 4.65 7.54 7.10
CA ILE A 141 3.78 7.69 5.93
C ILE A 141 2.51 6.88 6.18
N GLY A 142 1.36 7.54 6.23
CA GLY A 142 0.04 6.94 6.20
C GLY A 142 -0.39 6.58 4.79
N GLY A 143 -1.30 5.62 4.63
CA GLY A 143 -1.90 5.36 3.32
C GLY A 143 -3.20 4.56 3.36
N ASP A 144 -4.11 4.90 2.44
CA ASP A 144 -5.34 4.15 2.19
C ASP A 144 -5.39 3.73 0.72
N TYR A 145 -5.87 2.52 0.45
CA TYR A 145 -5.88 1.98 -0.90
C TYR A 145 -7.08 1.09 -1.16
N LEU A 146 -7.49 1.03 -2.43
CA LEU A 146 -8.54 0.13 -2.88
C LEU A 146 -8.31 -0.32 -4.32
N ILE A 147 -8.79 -1.53 -4.61
CA ILE A 147 -9.02 -2.01 -5.98
C ILE A 147 -10.53 -1.97 -6.19
N GLY A 148 -10.98 -1.03 -7.02
CA GLY A 148 -12.40 -0.83 -7.29
C GLY A 148 -12.97 -1.79 -8.32
N GLU A 149 -12.16 -2.25 -9.28
CA GLU A 149 -12.62 -3.18 -10.31
C GLU A 149 -12.76 -4.61 -9.76
N PRO A 150 -13.97 -5.20 -9.72
CA PRO A 150 -14.19 -6.53 -9.14
C PRO A 150 -13.44 -7.65 -9.86
N SER A 151 -13.13 -7.46 -11.16
CA SER A 151 -12.38 -8.44 -11.94
C SER A 151 -10.90 -8.53 -11.56
N TRP A 152 -10.38 -7.61 -10.75
CA TRP A 152 -8.97 -7.52 -10.37
C TRP A 152 -8.66 -7.93 -8.92
N ILE A 153 -9.69 -8.22 -8.12
CA ILE A 153 -9.52 -8.74 -6.75
C ILE A 153 -9.28 -10.26 -6.76
N GLY A 154 -8.63 -10.78 -5.70
CA GLY A 154 -8.36 -12.22 -5.57
C GLY A 154 -7.27 -12.78 -6.49
N ARG A 155 -6.50 -11.91 -7.16
CA ARG A 155 -5.47 -12.28 -8.16
C ARG A 155 -4.04 -11.94 -7.76
N GLY A 156 -3.78 -11.64 -6.49
CA GLY A 156 -2.46 -11.21 -6.00
C GLY A 156 -2.09 -9.75 -6.32
N ILE A 157 -2.92 -9.02 -7.07
CA ILE A 157 -2.68 -7.62 -7.47
C ILE A 157 -2.47 -6.68 -6.28
N GLY A 158 -3.18 -6.89 -5.16
CA GLY A 158 -3.03 -6.06 -3.96
C GLY A 158 -1.60 -6.04 -3.40
N THR A 159 -0.92 -7.18 -3.38
CA THR A 159 0.49 -7.26 -2.95
C THR A 159 1.40 -6.48 -3.89
N ARG A 160 1.18 -6.59 -5.21
CA ARG A 160 1.95 -5.88 -6.23
C ARG A 160 1.70 -4.35 -6.20
N LEU A 161 0.47 -3.93 -5.93
CA LEU A 161 0.07 -2.54 -5.68
C LEU A 161 0.87 -1.97 -4.52
N ILE A 162 0.80 -2.60 -3.34
CA ILE A 162 1.49 -2.10 -2.14
C ILE A 162 2.99 -2.13 -2.31
N TRP A 163 3.53 -3.17 -2.96
CA TRP A 163 4.95 -3.22 -3.28
C TRP A 163 5.39 -2.03 -4.15
N THR A 164 4.66 -1.75 -5.23
CA THR A 164 4.95 -0.63 -6.14
C THR A 164 4.89 0.71 -5.40
N TRP A 165 3.94 0.87 -4.49
CA TRP A 165 3.85 2.04 -3.62
C TRP A 165 5.09 2.16 -2.73
N LEU A 166 5.41 1.12 -1.95
CA LEU A 166 6.55 1.11 -1.03
C LEU A 166 7.87 1.43 -1.72
N THR A 167 8.13 0.87 -2.91
CA THR A 167 9.37 1.13 -3.66
C THR A 167 9.48 2.56 -4.19
N GLY A 168 8.35 3.27 -4.34
CA GLY A 168 8.33 4.69 -4.76
C GLY A 168 8.40 5.68 -3.60
N LEU A 169 8.09 5.25 -2.37
CA LEU A 169 8.08 6.12 -1.18
C LEU A 169 9.41 6.84 -0.91
N PRO A 170 10.60 6.22 -1.10
CA PRO A 170 11.86 6.90 -0.85
C PRO A 170 12.02 8.22 -1.62
N ASP A 171 11.59 8.24 -2.88
CA ASP A 171 11.67 9.44 -3.72
C ASP A 171 10.56 10.45 -3.38
N GLN A 172 9.38 9.94 -3.03
CA GLN A 172 8.18 10.75 -2.81
C GLN A 172 8.16 11.43 -1.44
N HIS A 173 8.70 10.78 -0.41
CA HIS A 173 8.69 11.24 0.98
C HIS A 173 10.10 11.13 1.58
N PRO A 174 11.05 12.00 1.18
CA PRO A 174 12.44 11.76 1.47
C PRO A 174 12.84 11.81 2.95
N ALA A 175 12.00 12.44 3.78
CA ALA A 175 12.24 12.62 5.21
C ALA A 175 11.70 11.48 6.09
N SER A 176 10.91 10.57 5.52
CA SER A 176 10.24 9.50 6.27
C SER A 176 10.92 8.16 6.04
N SER A 177 11.15 7.42 7.12
CA SER A 177 11.74 6.07 7.11
C SER A 177 10.74 4.96 7.44
N LYS A 178 9.52 5.31 7.88
CA LYS A 178 8.50 4.33 8.27
C LYS A 178 7.18 4.55 7.56
N VAL A 179 6.40 3.48 7.48
CA VAL A 179 5.04 3.47 6.94
C VAL A 179 4.11 2.90 7.99
N PHE A 180 2.91 3.47 8.11
CA PHE A 180 1.89 3.03 9.04
C PHE A 180 0.51 3.00 8.35
N VAL A 181 -0.13 1.84 8.34
CA VAL A 181 -1.46 1.65 7.75
C VAL A 181 -2.34 0.92 8.74
N ALA A 182 -3.60 1.34 8.91
CA ALA A 182 -4.48 0.78 9.92
C ALA A 182 -5.80 0.27 9.32
N PRO A 183 -5.83 -0.91 8.68
CA PRO A 183 -7.08 -1.48 8.19
C PRO A 183 -7.96 -1.99 9.33
N ASP A 184 -9.26 -2.11 9.06
CA ASP A 184 -10.20 -2.82 9.93
C ASP A 184 -9.71 -4.25 10.20
N HIS A 185 -9.76 -4.69 11.46
CA HIS A 185 -9.28 -6.01 11.89
C HIS A 185 -9.96 -7.19 11.17
N ARG A 186 -11.17 -6.99 10.63
CA ARG A 186 -11.92 -8.00 9.86
C ARG A 186 -11.48 -8.05 8.40
N ASN A 187 -10.73 -7.05 7.93
CA ASN A 187 -10.22 -6.99 6.56
C ASN A 187 -8.97 -7.87 6.41
N THR A 188 -9.19 -9.18 6.55
CA THR A 188 -8.14 -10.21 6.47
C THR A 188 -7.38 -10.17 5.14
N ALA A 189 -8.03 -9.72 4.06
CA ALA A 189 -7.38 -9.54 2.76
C ALA A 189 -6.33 -8.41 2.80
N SER A 190 -6.69 -7.23 3.34
CA SER A 190 -5.76 -6.12 3.51
C SER A 190 -4.63 -6.48 4.48
N LEU A 191 -4.95 -7.08 5.63
CA LEU A 191 -3.95 -7.56 6.59
C LEU A 191 -2.97 -8.56 5.97
N ARG A 192 -3.47 -9.47 5.11
CA ARG A 192 -2.62 -10.43 4.41
C ARG A 192 -1.73 -9.77 3.36
N ILE A 193 -2.25 -8.78 2.63
CA ILE A 193 -1.48 -7.99 1.68
C ILE A 193 -0.33 -7.27 2.41
N LEU A 194 -0.63 -6.56 3.50
CA LEU A 194 0.36 -5.82 4.29
C LEU A 194 1.44 -6.76 4.84
N ALA A 195 1.05 -7.90 5.43
CA ALA A 195 2.01 -8.88 5.92
C ALA A 195 2.93 -9.41 4.79
N LYS A 196 2.36 -9.71 3.63
CA LYS A 196 3.13 -10.17 2.46
C LYS A 196 4.12 -9.14 1.94
N THR A 197 3.90 -7.85 2.19
CA THR A 197 4.83 -6.78 1.80
C THR A 197 5.74 -6.32 2.93
N GLY A 198 5.77 -7.04 4.06
CA GLY A 198 6.72 -6.81 5.14
C GLY A 198 6.22 -5.90 6.26
N PHE A 199 4.93 -5.57 6.31
CA PHE A 199 4.36 -4.89 7.47
C PHE A 199 4.18 -5.86 8.64
N GLU A 200 4.38 -5.33 9.84
CA GLU A 200 4.14 -6.01 11.11
C GLU A 200 2.90 -5.45 11.78
N GLN A 201 2.02 -6.33 12.28
CA GLN A 201 0.86 -5.90 13.05
C GLN A 201 1.29 -5.48 14.46
N GLY A 202 0.78 -4.32 14.89
CA GLY A 202 0.99 -3.74 16.20
C GLY A 202 -0.32 -3.58 16.96
N VAL A 203 -0.49 -2.40 17.55
CA VAL A 203 -1.59 -2.11 18.49
C VAL A 203 -2.92 -2.02 17.76
N TRP A 204 -3.95 -2.58 18.39
CA TRP A 204 -5.33 -2.45 17.98
C TRP A 204 -5.95 -1.24 18.67
N PHE A 205 -6.76 -0.49 17.92
CA PHE A 205 -7.43 0.68 18.46
C PHE A 205 -8.79 0.88 17.81
N ASP A 206 -9.68 1.54 18.53
CA ASP A 206 -11.03 1.83 18.08
C ASP A 206 -11.08 3.23 17.47
N GLU A 207 -11.59 3.32 16.24
CA GLU A 207 -11.80 4.57 15.52
C GLU A 207 -13.30 4.86 15.37
N PRO A 208 -13.80 5.98 15.95
CA PRO A 208 -15.15 6.45 15.71
C PRO A 208 -15.37 6.78 14.24
N GLN A 209 -16.41 6.22 13.66
CA GLN A 209 -16.80 6.44 12.27
C GLN A 209 -17.80 7.59 12.16
N ARG A 210 -17.90 8.19 10.96
CA ARG A 210 -18.82 9.32 10.70
C ARG A 210 -20.30 8.97 10.89
N ASP A 211 -20.66 7.70 10.74
CA ASP A 211 -22.02 7.20 10.93
C ASP A 211 -22.37 6.87 12.39
N GLY A 212 -21.46 7.18 13.33
CA GLY A 212 -21.62 6.93 14.76
C GLY A 212 -21.27 5.49 15.16
N THR A 213 -20.85 4.63 14.23
CA THR A 213 -20.29 3.32 14.56
C THR A 213 -18.84 3.43 15.00
N VAL A 214 -18.27 2.32 15.46
CA VAL A 214 -16.85 2.21 15.83
C VAL A 214 -16.24 1.08 15.01
N ALA A 215 -15.11 1.36 14.37
CA ALA A 215 -14.32 0.35 13.69
C ALA A 215 -13.08 0.04 14.54
N THR A 216 -12.83 -1.24 14.81
CA THR A 216 -11.59 -1.68 15.44
C THR A 216 -10.56 -1.91 14.34
N LEU A 217 -9.49 -1.12 14.37
CA LEU A 217 -8.39 -1.12 13.41
C LEU A 217 -7.15 -1.81 13.98
N VAL A 218 -6.30 -2.32 13.11
CA VAL A 218 -5.00 -2.92 13.47
C VAL A 218 -3.90 -2.08 12.87
N GLY A 219 -3.14 -1.36 13.70
CA GLY A 219 -1.99 -0.59 13.22
C GLY A 219 -0.92 -1.52 12.67
N CYS A 220 -0.56 -1.36 11.39
CA CYS A 220 0.47 -2.14 10.72
C CYS A 220 1.62 -1.20 10.38
N ALA A 221 2.84 -1.50 10.86
CA ALA A 221 4.02 -0.68 10.65
C ALA A 221 5.06 -1.37 9.77
N LEU A 222 5.82 -0.59 9.01
CA LEU A 222 6.93 -1.06 8.19
C LEU A 222 8.11 -0.09 8.27
N ASP A 223 9.32 -0.64 8.35
CA ASP A 223 10.58 0.10 8.26
C ASP A 223 11.14 0.01 6.83
N LEU A 224 11.25 1.15 6.15
CA LEU A 224 11.71 1.23 4.77
C LEU A 224 13.19 0.87 4.64
N GLU A 225 14.02 1.12 5.65
CA GLU A 225 15.45 0.80 5.63
C GLU A 225 15.62 -0.73 5.57
N VAL A 226 14.84 -1.46 6.37
CA VAL A 226 14.89 -2.92 6.43
C VAL A 226 14.35 -3.58 5.15
N VAL A 227 13.22 -3.09 4.64
CA VAL A 227 12.52 -3.76 3.52
C VAL A 227 13.05 -3.30 2.17
N ILE A 228 13.20 -1.99 1.98
CA ILE A 228 13.51 -1.35 0.69
C ILE A 228 15.01 -0.98 0.58
N GLY A 229 15.65 -0.55 1.67
CA GLY A 229 17.08 -0.18 1.70
C GLY A 229 17.32 1.29 1.47
N ARG A 230 16.57 2.11 2.19
CA ARG A 230 16.75 3.56 2.26
C ARG A 230 17.42 3.97 3.55
#